data_AF-V7D5L2-F1
#
_entry.id   AF-V7D5L2-F1
#
_cell.length_a   1.000
_cell.length_b   1.000
_cell.length_c   1.000
_cell.angle_alpha   90.00
_cell.angle_beta   90.00
_cell.angle_gamma   90.00
#
_symmetry.space_group_name_H-M   'P 1'
#
loop_
_entity.id
_entity.type
_entity.pdbx_description
1 polymer ?
#
loop_
_entity_poly.entity_id
_entity_poly.type
_entity_poly.pdbx_seq_one_letter_code
_entity_poly.pdbx_strand_id
1 'polypeptide(L)' 'LLKRERIRRKIYTTREEARSDIFDYIEMFYNPKRRHSSAMQLSPVEYEKRYFLSLESV' A
#
# COMPACT_ATOMS: atom_id res chain seq x y z
N LEU A 1 -6.40 7.79 0.91
CA LEU A 1 -5.83 8.23 -0.39
C LEU A 1 -6.29 7.36 -1.57
N LEU A 2 -6.41 6.04 -1.39
CA LEU A 2 -7.03 5.11 -2.36
C LEU A 2 -8.29 5.65 -3.06
N LYS A 3 -9.31 6.11 -2.31
CA LYS A 3 -10.54 6.66 -2.89
C LYS A 3 -10.28 7.81 -3.86
N ARG A 4 -9.32 8.69 -3.55
CA ARG A 4 -8.95 9.86 -4.37
C ARG A 4 -8.05 9.49 -5.54
N GLU A 5 -7.05 8.65 -5.31
CA GLU A 5 -5.96 8.35 -6.24
C GLU A 5 -6.32 7.26 -7.26
N ARG A 6 -7.17 6.29 -6.88
CA ARG A 6 -7.50 5.13 -7.73
C ARG A 6 -8.97 5.05 -8.12
N ILE A 7 -9.90 5.34 -7.18
CA ILE A 7 -11.33 5.03 -7.36
C ILE A 7 -12.12 6.20 -7.96
N ARG A 8 -11.86 7.45 -7.57
CA ARG A 8 -12.73 8.62 -7.87
C ARG A 8 -13.05 8.85 -9.35
N ARG A 9 -12.19 8.43 -10.27
CA ARG A 9 -12.35 8.65 -11.73
C ARG A 9 -12.46 7.34 -12.51
N LYS A 10 -12.74 6.22 -11.83
CA LYS A 10 -12.85 4.91 -12.44
C LYS A 10 -14.23 4.33 -12.16
N ILE A 11 -14.90 3.88 -13.22
CA ILE A 11 -16.15 3.11 -13.13
C ILE A 11 -15.77 1.66 -13.37
N TYR A 12 -16.18 0.78 -12.47
CA TYR A 12 -15.98 -0.65 -12.59
C TYR A 12 -17.30 -1.27 -13.06
N THR A 13 -17.22 -2.18 -14.03
CA THR A 13 -18.40 -2.86 -14.57
C THR A 13 -18.85 -3.96 -13.63
N THR A 14 -17.89 -4.63 -12.99
CA THR A 14 -18.13 -5.71 -12.03
C THR A 14 -17.41 -5.45 -10.70
N ARG A 15 -17.84 -6.16 -9.66
CA ARG A 15 -17.21 -6.06 -8.34
C ARG A 15 -15.84 -6.74 -8.34
N GLU A 16 -15.68 -7.75 -9.17
CA GLU A 16 -14.46 -8.53 -9.38
C GLU A 16 -13.37 -7.64 -9.99
N GLU A 17 -13.69 -6.82 -10.99
CA GLU A 17 -12.78 -5.82 -11.55
C GLU A 17 -12.30 -4.81 -10.50
N ALA A 18 -13.23 -4.29 -9.69
CA ALA A 18 -12.89 -3.38 -8.60
C ALA A 18 -11.97 -4.06 -7.58
N ARG A 19 -12.25 -5.32 -7.24
CA ARG A 19 -11.45 -6.09 -6.29
C ARG A 19 -10.03 -6.32 -6.80
N SER A 20 -9.88 -6.73 -8.06
CA SER A 20 -8.55 -6.95 -8.67
C SER A 20 -7.75 -5.64 -8.71
N ASP A 21 -8.37 -4.55 -9.14
CA ASP A 21 -7.68 -3.26 -9.25
C ASP A 21 -7.24 -2.70 -7.89
N ILE A 22 -8.05 -2.88 -6.85
CA ILE A 22 -7.70 -2.50 -5.48
C ILE A 22 -6.58 -3.41 -4.95
N PHE A 23 -6.64 -4.72 -5.22
CA PHE A 23 -5.60 -5.66 -4.83
C PHE A 23 -4.26 -5.29 -5.47
N ASP A 24 -4.23 -5.08 -6.80
CA ASP A 24 -3.03 -4.66 -7.52
C ASP A 24 -2.48 -3.34 -6.97
N TYR A 25 -3.37 -2.39 -6.65
CA TYR A 25 -2.94 -1.14 -6.03
C TYR A 25 -2.28 -1.36 -4.66
N ILE A 26 -2.81 -2.26 -3.83
CA ILE A 26 -2.27 -2.56 -2.51
C ILE A 26 -0.91 -3.26 -2.64
N GLU A 27 -0.86 -4.35 -3.40
CA GLU A 27 0.29 -5.24 -3.47
C GLU A 27 1.43 -4.69 -4.33
N MET A 28 1.13 -4.01 -5.44
CA MET A 28 2.16 -3.55 -6.37
C MET A 28 2.64 -2.12 -6.11
N PHE A 29 1.86 -1.33 -5.37
CA PHE A 29 2.15 0.08 -5.13
C PHE A 29 2.10 0.48 -3.65
N TYR A 30 0.97 0.27 -2.96
CA TYR A 30 0.78 0.79 -1.61
C TYR A 30 1.78 0.19 -0.61
N ASN A 31 1.78 -1.13 -0.44
CA ASN A 31 2.63 -1.81 0.52
C ASN A 31 4.14 -1.71 0.17
N PRO A 32 4.59 -1.94 -1.08
CA PRO A 32 6.02 -1.98 -1.36
C PRO A 32 6.65 -0.62 -1.64
N LYS A 33 5.91 0.36 -2.19
CA LYS A 33 6.51 1.59 -2.77
C LYS A 33 6.04 2.89 -2.15
N ARG A 34 4.82 2.93 -1.60
CA ARG A 34 4.22 4.18 -1.17
C ARG A 34 4.85 4.69 0.11
N ARG A 35 5.42 5.89 0.06
CA ARG A 35 6.12 6.50 1.20
C ARG A 35 5.15 7.21 2.11
N HIS A 36 5.32 7.05 3.42
CA HIS A 36 4.51 7.69 4.45
C HIS A 36 5.35 8.62 5.32
N SER A 37 4.93 9.88 5.48
CA SER A 37 5.64 10.86 6.32
C SER A 37 5.72 10.42 7.79
N SER A 38 4.64 9.81 8.30
CA SER A 38 4.60 9.21 9.64
C SER A 38 5.51 7.99 9.80
N ALA A 39 5.98 7.41 8.71
CA ALA A 39 6.86 6.23 8.69
C ALA A 39 8.28 6.59 8.21
N MET A 40 8.77 7.80 8.53
CA MET A 40 10.10 8.26 8.10
C MET A 40 10.33 8.18 6.58
N GLN A 41 9.28 8.42 5.79
CA GLN A 41 9.32 8.29 4.33
C GLN A 41 9.66 6.86 3.85
N LEU A 42 9.27 5.84 4.61
CA LEU A 42 9.40 4.43 4.19
C LEU A 42 8.08 3.91 3.63
N SER A 43 8.18 2.85 2.83
CA SER A 43 7.02 2.04 2.53
C SER A 43 6.58 1.21 3.75
N PRO A 44 5.30 0.80 3.82
CA PRO A 44 4.82 -0.09 4.88
C PRO A 44 5.71 -1.33 5.06
N VAL A 45 6.08 -2.01 3.97
CA VAL A 45 6.94 -3.19 4.00
C VAL A 45 8.33 -2.88 4.57
N GLU A 46 8.94 -1.77 4.15
CA GLU A 46 10.26 -1.36 4.66
C GLU A 46 10.20 -0.97 6.14
N TYR A 47 9.12 -0.32 6.56
CA TYR A 47 8.90 0.07 7.94
C TYR A 47 8.79 -1.17 8.85
N GLU A 48 7.95 -2.14 8.48
CA GLU A 48 7.81 -3.40 9.21
C GLU A 48 9.13 -4.19 9.24
N LYS A 49 9.84 -4.26 8.12
CA LYS A 49 11.15 -4.93 8.05
C LYS A 49 12.14 -4.33 9.05
N ARG A 50 12.23 -3.00 9.13
CA ARG A 50 13.12 -2.33 10.11
C ARG A 50 12.69 -2.59 11.54
N TYR A 51 11.38 -2.60 11.80
CA TYR A 51 10.85 -2.91 13.12
C TYR A 51 11.25 -4.32 13.56
N PHE A 52 11.05 -5.34 12.72
CA PHE A 52 11.43 -6.71 13.06
C PHE A 52 12.94 -6.90 13.20
N LEU A 53 13.75 -6.29 12.31
CA LEU A 53 15.21 -6.31 12.46
C LEU A 53 15.67 -5.68 13.79
N SER A 54 15.00 -4.62 14.24
CA SER A 54 15.34 -3.99 15.52
C SER A 54 14.98 -4.88 16.72
N LEU A 55 13.90 -5.66 16.62
CA LEU A 55 13.51 -6.62 17.67
C LEU A 55 14.47 -7.81 17.74
N GLU A 56 14.97 -8.30 16.60
CA GLU A 56 15.93 -9.40 16.55
C GLU A 56 17.32 -9.02 17.09
N SER A 57 17.63 -7.72 17.07
CA SER A 57 18.92 -7.19 17.55
C SER A 57 18.99 -6.93 19.06
N VAL A 58 17.91 -7.20 19.81
CA VAL A 58 17.78 -7.04 21.27
C VAL A 58 17.87 -8.40 21.96
#